data_AF-A0A7S3ES98-F1
#
_entry.id   AF-A0A7S3ES98-F1
#
_cell.length_a   1.000
_cell.length_b   1.000
_cell.length_c   1.000
_cell.angle_alpha   90.00
_cell.angle_beta   90.00
_cell.angle_gamma   90.00
#
_symmetry.space_group_name_H-M   'P 1'
#
loop_
_entity.id
_entity.type
_entity.pdbx_description
1 polymer ?
#
loop_
_entity_poly.entity_id
_entity_poly.type
_entity_poly.pdbx_seq_one_letter_code
_entity_poly.pdbx_strand_id
1 'polypeptide(L)'
;VEFDFEGSQAAGAKKVPDAAKRWCAFYRVWCLVELGCALETKKTTVMLIGGSQAGRFVPNKGMIENLQKSMDIRHADASVPSDRVRILKQVQDEVAGGHEALNRAAIGAVVMSRW
;
A
#
# COMPACT_ATOMS: atom_id res chain seq x y z
N VAL A 1 24.62 -7.42 5.46
CA VAL A 1 23.63 -8.49 5.18
C VAL A 1 22.73 -7.95 4.10
N GLU A 2 23.02 -8.31 2.85
CA GLU A 2 22.11 -8.04 1.74
C GLU A 2 20.90 -8.97 1.93
N PHE A 3 19.72 -8.37 2.05
CA PHE A 3 18.46 -9.11 2.16
C PHE A 3 17.93 -9.30 0.74
N ASP A 4 18.25 -10.45 0.14
CA ASP A 4 17.64 -10.89 -1.12
C ASP A 4 16.19 -11.31 -0.84
N PHE A 5 15.29 -10.36 -1.05
CA PHE A 5 13.85 -10.54 -0.95
C PHE A 5 13.31 -11.16 -2.25
N GLU A 6 13.69 -12.41 -2.54
CA GLU A 6 13.09 -13.18 -3.63
C GLU A 6 11.78 -13.83 -3.15
N GLY A 7 10.71 -13.05 -3.22
CA GLY A 7 9.34 -13.51 -2.95
C GLY A 7 8.72 -14.21 -4.16
N SER A 8 8.28 -15.44 -3.92
CA SER A 8 7.41 -16.29 -4.76
C SER A 8 6.47 -15.49 -5.69
N GLN A 9 6.67 -15.64 -7.01
CA GLN A 9 5.81 -15.05 -8.03
C GLN A 9 4.48 -15.82 -8.10
N ALA A 10 3.41 -15.21 -7.58
CA ALA A 10 2.05 -15.63 -7.91
C ALA A 10 1.80 -15.39 -9.41
N ALA A 11 1.50 -16.47 -10.14
CA ALA A 11 1.26 -16.46 -11.57
C ALA A 11 0.17 -15.44 -11.96
N GLY A 12 0.58 -14.36 -12.65
CA GLY A 12 -0.33 -13.36 -13.23
C GLY A 12 -0.13 -11.91 -12.76
N ALA A 13 0.66 -11.65 -11.71
CA ALA A 13 0.93 -10.29 -11.27
C ALA A 13 1.97 -9.62 -12.20
N LYS A 14 1.52 -8.76 -13.12
CA LYS A 14 2.43 -7.91 -13.92
C LYS A 14 3.20 -6.98 -12.98
N LYS A 15 4.53 -7.08 -12.99
CA LYS A 15 5.43 -6.19 -12.22
C LYS A 15 5.14 -4.74 -12.60
N VAL A 16 4.73 -3.92 -11.62
CA VAL A 16 4.48 -2.49 -11.83
C VAL A 16 5.83 -1.80 -12.14
N PRO A 17 5.94 -1.00 -13.22
CA PRO A 17 7.17 -0.27 -13.52
C PRO A 17 7.61 0.63 -12.38
N ASP A 18 8.91 0.69 -12.08
CA ASP A 18 9.44 1.48 -10.95
C ASP A 18 9.12 2.97 -11.09
N ALA A 19 9.13 3.47 -12.32
CA ALA A 19 8.70 4.83 -12.61
C ALA A 19 7.26 5.07 -12.12
N ALA A 20 6.33 4.13 -12.30
CA ALA A 20 4.93 4.28 -11.92
C ALA A 20 4.68 4.15 -10.41
N LYS A 21 5.52 3.38 -9.69
CA LYS A 21 5.43 3.25 -8.22
C LYS A 21 5.54 4.60 -7.52
N ARG A 22 6.39 5.50 -8.03
CA ARG A 22 6.59 6.85 -7.47
C ARG A 22 5.36 7.76 -7.55
N TRP A 23 4.41 7.45 -8.44
CA TRP A 23 3.22 8.26 -8.71
C TRP A 23 1.99 7.71 -7.99
N CYS A 24 2.13 6.53 -7.40
CA CYS A 24 1.06 5.83 -6.72
C CYS A 24 1.29 5.93 -5.21
N ALA A 25 0.39 6.63 -4.54
CA ALA A 25 0.49 6.87 -3.10
C ALA A 25 0.64 5.58 -2.27
N PHE A 26 0.05 4.47 -2.75
CA PHE A 26 0.09 3.15 -2.11
C PHE A 26 1.47 2.50 -2.08
N TYR A 27 2.38 2.90 -2.98
CA TYR A 27 3.77 2.47 -2.91
C TYR A 27 4.62 3.42 -2.08
N ARG A 28 4.06 4.42 -1.38
CA ARG A 28 4.86 5.27 -0.49
C ARG A 28 4.87 4.67 0.90
N VAL A 29 6.07 4.44 1.41
CA VAL A 29 6.29 3.87 2.75
C VAL A 29 5.62 4.66 3.88
N TRP A 30 5.40 5.97 3.71
CA TRP A 30 4.72 6.81 4.70
C TRP A 30 3.24 6.44 4.88
N CYS A 31 2.56 5.99 3.82
CA CYS A 31 1.19 5.49 3.93
C CYS A 31 1.12 4.21 4.78
N LEU A 32 2.20 3.42 4.85
CA LEU A 32 2.28 2.24 5.72
C LEU A 32 2.33 2.63 7.20
N VAL A 33 3.03 3.72 7.53
CA VAL A 33 3.09 4.24 8.91
C VAL A 33 1.70 4.66 9.38
N GLU A 34 0.97 5.43 8.55
CA GLU A 34 -0.39 5.88 8.87
C GLU A 34 -1.36 4.69 9.06
N LEU A 35 -1.28 3.70 8.18
CA LEU A 35 -2.06 2.46 8.30
C LEU A 35 -1.68 1.65 9.55
N GLY A 36 -0.38 1.60 9.90
CA GLY A 36 0.11 0.94 11.11
C GLY A 36 -0.47 1.58 12.36
N CYS A 37 -0.38 2.91 12.48
CA CYS A 37 -0.99 3.66 13.58
C CYS A 37 -2.52 3.48 13.63
N ALA A 38 -3.19 3.42 12.48
CA ALA A 38 -4.64 3.19 12.43
C ALA A 38 -5.01 1.80 12.96
N LEU A 39 -4.23 0.76 12.62
CA LEU A 39 -4.42 -0.59 13.15
C LEU A 39 -4.25 -0.66 14.66
N GLU A 40 -3.18 -0.08 15.19
CA GLU A 40 -2.90 -0.03 16.64
C GLU A 40 -4.01 0.69 17.40
N THR A 41 -4.49 1.80 16.85
CA THR A 41 -5.55 2.63 17.46
C THR A 41 -6.97 2.14 17.14
N LYS A 42 -7.12 1.02 16.42
CA LYS A 42 -8.41 0.45 15.98
C LYS A 42 -9.29 1.47 15.24
N LYS A 43 -8.68 2.39 14.50
CA LYS A 43 -9.39 3.39 13.70
C LYS A 43 -9.61 2.87 12.29
N THR A 44 -10.84 3.01 11.80
CA THR A 44 -11.18 2.71 10.41
C THR A 44 -10.50 3.73 9.49
N THR A 45 -9.70 3.23 8.54
CA THR A 45 -9.10 4.07 7.49
C THR A 45 -9.91 3.92 6.21
N VAL A 46 -10.27 5.04 5.57
CA VAL A 46 -10.98 5.07 4.28
C VAL A 46 -10.10 5.83 3.29
N MET A 47 -9.94 5.28 2.07
CA MET A 47 -9.12 5.89 1.03
C MET A 47 -9.92 6.24 -0.22
N LEU A 48 -10.10 7.54 -0.47
CA LEU A 48 -10.74 8.02 -1.69
C LEU A 48 -9.85 7.75 -2.91
N ILE A 49 -10.34 6.90 -3.82
CA ILE A 49 -9.64 6.55 -5.07
C ILE A 49 -10.43 7.09 -6.25
N GLY A 50 -9.86 8.07 -6.94
CA GLY A 50 -10.54 8.78 -8.01
C GLY A 50 -9.75 9.98 -8.49
N GLY A 51 -10.39 10.79 -9.33
CA GLY A 51 -9.84 12.03 -9.85
C GLY A 51 -10.67 13.25 -9.44
N SER A 52 -10.30 14.40 -9.99
CA SER A 52 -11.12 15.60 -9.94
C SER A 52 -11.74 15.86 -11.32
N GLN A 53 -13.05 16.14 -11.34
CA GLN A 53 -13.76 16.62 -12.53
C GLN A 53 -14.62 17.82 -12.12
N ALA A 54 -14.37 18.97 -12.75
CA ALA A 54 -15.07 20.23 -12.44
C ALA A 54 -15.09 20.57 -10.93
N GLY A 55 -13.96 20.33 -10.24
CA GLY A 55 -13.82 20.61 -8.80
C GLY A 55 -14.50 19.58 -7.89
N ARG A 56 -15.10 18.51 -8.43
CA ARG A 56 -15.71 17.43 -7.65
C ARG A 56 -14.86 16.17 -7.73
N PHE A 57 -14.85 15.40 -6.64
CA PHE A 57 -14.22 14.08 -6.64
C PHE A 57 -15.07 13.10 -7.46
N VAL A 58 -14.42 12.36 -8.35
CA VAL A 58 -15.05 11.32 -9.16
C VAL A 58 -14.36 9.98 -8.88
N PRO A 59 -15.07 9.02 -8.24
CA PRO A 59 -14.51 7.70 -7.97
C PRO A 59 -14.08 6.99 -9.25
N ASN A 60 -12.93 6.32 -9.22
CA ASN A 60 -12.46 5.50 -10.34
C ASN A 60 -12.57 4.01 -9.98
N LYS A 61 -13.66 3.38 -10.40
CA LYS A 61 -13.96 1.97 -10.09
C LYS A 61 -12.90 1.00 -10.62
N GLY A 62 -12.41 1.21 -11.84
CA GLY A 62 -11.36 0.37 -12.43
C GLY A 62 -10.06 0.45 -11.64
N MET A 63 -9.72 1.65 -11.14
CA MET A 63 -8.54 1.84 -10.29
C MET A 63 -8.69 1.13 -8.93
N ILE A 64 -9.87 1.20 -8.31
CA ILE A 64 -10.18 0.49 -7.06
C ILE A 64 -9.98 -1.02 -7.24
N GLU A 65 -10.54 -1.61 -8.30
CA GLU A 65 -10.41 -3.04 -8.58
C GLU A 65 -8.97 -3.47 -8.88
N ASN A 66 -8.24 -2.65 -9.63
CA ASN A 66 -6.84 -2.93 -9.94
C ASN A 66 -5.97 -2.86 -8.68
N LEU A 67 -6.18 -1.84 -7.83
CA LEU A 67 -5.44 -1.69 -6.58
C LEU A 67 -5.70 -2.86 -5.63
N GLN A 68 -6.94 -3.34 -5.50
CA GLN A 68 -7.24 -4.52 -4.67
C GLN A 68 -6.45 -5.77 -5.10
N LYS A 69 -6.18 -5.93 -6.40
CA LYS A 69 -5.50 -7.11 -6.95
C LYS A 69 -3.97 -6.96 -7.00
N SER A 70 -3.46 -5.73 -7.05
CA SER A 70 -2.03 -5.47 -7.25
C SER A 70 -1.30 -5.01 -6.00
N MET A 71 -2.00 -4.80 -4.88
CA MET A 71 -1.41 -4.23 -3.67
C MET A 71 -0.59 -5.28 -2.92
N ASP A 72 0.71 -5.01 -2.83
CA ASP A 72 1.64 -5.70 -1.95
C ASP A 72 2.58 -4.66 -1.36
N ILE A 73 2.43 -4.42 -0.06
CA ILE A 73 3.21 -3.42 0.67
C ILE A 73 4.70 -3.74 0.76
N ARG A 74 5.10 -5.00 0.53
CA ARG A 74 6.52 -5.39 0.51
C ARG A 74 7.29 -4.71 -0.63
N HIS A 75 6.55 -4.28 -1.65
CA HIS A 75 7.08 -3.52 -2.78
C HIS A 75 6.95 -2.00 -2.60
N ALA A 76 6.60 -1.52 -1.41
CA ALA A 76 6.62 -0.10 -1.11
C ALA A 76 8.02 0.49 -1.29
N ASP A 77 8.02 1.73 -1.75
CA ASP A 77 9.14 2.56 -2.13
C ASP A 77 9.17 3.85 -1.29
N ALA A 78 10.33 4.48 -1.27
CA ALA A 78 10.56 5.73 -0.54
C ALA A 78 11.56 6.58 -1.31
N SER A 79 11.39 7.91 -1.30
CA SER A 79 12.37 8.83 -1.88
C SER A 79 13.75 8.71 -1.23
N VAL A 80 13.79 8.24 0.02
CA VAL A 80 14.99 7.95 0.79
C VAL A 80 15.11 6.43 0.95
N PRO A 81 16.10 5.75 0.33
CA PRO A 81 16.21 4.30 0.38
C PRO A 81 16.32 3.70 1.78
N SER A 82 16.98 4.40 2.72
CA SER A 82 17.10 3.95 4.11
C SER A 82 15.75 3.91 4.83
N ASP A 83 14.82 4.80 4.50
CA ASP A 83 13.49 4.81 5.10
C ASP A 83 12.66 3.62 4.65
N ARG A 84 12.78 3.22 3.38
CA ARG A 84 12.15 1.99 2.87
C ARG A 84 12.57 0.78 3.72
N VAL A 85 13.88 0.59 3.89
CA VAL A 85 14.42 -0.55 4.66
C VAL A 85 13.98 -0.47 6.12
N ARG A 86 14.15 0.69 6.75
CA ARG A 86 13.81 0.91 8.15
C ARG A 86 12.33 0.65 8.43
N ILE A 87 11.44 1.21 7.64
CA ILE A 87 10.00 1.10 7.89
C ILE A 87 9.47 -0.28 7.51
N LEU A 88 9.92 -0.90 6.41
CA LEU A 88 9.51 -2.27 6.10
C LEU A 88 9.96 -3.24 7.19
N LYS A 89 11.16 -3.06 7.74
CA LYS A 89 11.63 -3.83 8.89
C LYS A 89 10.77 -3.55 10.13
N GLN A 90 10.51 -2.28 10.43
CA GLN A 90 9.66 -1.89 11.56
C GLN A 90 8.27 -2.52 11.48
N VAL A 91 7.63 -2.51 10.31
CA VAL A 91 6.32 -3.17 10.11
C VAL A 91 6.41 -4.67 10.40
N GLN A 92 7.48 -5.33 9.96
CA GLN A 92 7.66 -6.76 10.19
C GLN A 92 7.84 -7.09 11.69
N ASP A 93 8.58 -6.23 12.40
CA ASP A 93 8.99 -6.48 13.78
C ASP A 93 7.94 -6.01 14.81
N GLU A 94 7.24 -4.89 14.54
CA GLU A 94 6.40 -4.20 15.53
C GLU A 94 4.89 -4.36 15.28
N VAL A 95 4.44 -4.52 14.03
CA VAL A 95 3.01 -4.67 13.74
C VAL A 95 2.57 -6.11 13.97
N ALA A 96 1.55 -6.31 14.81
CA ALA A 96 0.97 -7.63 15.04
C ALA A 96 0.45 -8.25 13.72
N GLY A 97 1.06 -9.37 13.29
CA GLY A 97 0.77 -10.00 12.01
C GLY A 97 1.55 -9.46 10.81
N GLY A 98 2.53 -8.58 11.06
CA GLY A 98 3.56 -8.13 10.12
C GLY A 98 3.01 -7.50 8.84
N HIS A 99 3.72 -7.74 7.73
CA HIS A 99 3.32 -7.18 6.43
C HIS A 99 1.93 -7.61 5.99
N GLU A 100 1.53 -8.85 6.30
CA GLU A 100 0.24 -9.40 5.87
C GLU A 100 -0.94 -8.70 6.55
N ALA A 101 -0.83 -8.40 7.85
CA ALA A 101 -1.86 -7.63 8.56
C ALA A 101 -2.02 -6.23 7.96
N LEU A 102 -0.90 -5.56 7.67
CA LEU A 102 -0.92 -4.23 7.10
C LEU A 102 -1.39 -4.23 5.63
N ASN A 103 -1.06 -5.25 4.84
CA ASN A 103 -1.56 -5.41 3.48
C ASN A 103 -3.09 -5.59 3.46
N ARG A 104 -3.64 -6.41 4.37
CA ARG A 104 -5.10 -6.54 4.52
C ARG A 104 -5.76 -5.23 4.93
N ALA A 105 -5.14 -4.46 5.82
CA ALA A 105 -5.65 -3.16 6.23
C ALA A 105 -5.69 -2.17 5.06
N ALA A 106 -4.63 -2.14 4.24
CA ALA A 106 -4.56 -1.32 3.04
C ALA A 106 -5.66 -1.70 2.03
N ILE A 107 -5.83 -2.99 1.75
CA ILE A 107 -6.91 -3.50 0.88
C ILE A 107 -8.29 -3.13 1.47
N GLY A 108 -8.47 -3.29 2.79
CA GLY A 108 -9.71 -2.93 3.48
C GLY A 108 -10.07 -1.45 3.33
N ALA A 109 -9.08 -0.56 3.44
CA ALA A 109 -9.26 0.88 3.24
C ALA A 109 -9.71 1.23 1.81
N VAL A 110 -9.26 0.44 0.82
CA VAL A 110 -9.70 0.55 -0.58
C VAL A 110 -11.13 0.00 -0.78
N VAL A 111 -11.44 -1.17 -0.20
CA VAL A 111 -12.76 -1.82 -0.34
C VAL A 111 -13.88 -0.99 0.29
N MET A 112 -13.64 -0.40 1.47
CA MET A 112 -14.61 0.45 2.17
C MET A 112 -14.92 1.77 1.44
N SER A 113 -14.17 2.08 0.38
CA SER A 113 -14.35 3.28 -0.43
C SER A 113 -15.27 3.04 -1.64
N ARG A 114 -16.01 1.94 -1.66
CA ARG A 114 -17.12 1.69 -2.59
C ARG A 114 -18.34 2.51 -2.14
N TRP A 115 -18.55 3.64 -2.80
CA TRP A 115 -19.75 4.49 -2.69
C TRP A 115 -20.73 4.19 -3.82
#